data_AF-A0A4R5WPS0-F1
#
_entry.id   AF-A0A4R5WPS0-F1
#
_cell.length_a   1.000
_cell.length_b   1.000
_cell.length_c   1.000
_cell.angle_alpha   90.00
_cell.angle_beta   90.00
_cell.angle_gamma   90.00
#
_symmetry.space_group_name_H-M   'P 1'
#
loop_
_entity.id
_entity.type
_entity.pdbx_description
1 polymer ?
#
loop_
_entity_poly.entity_id
_entity_poly.type
_entity_poly.pdbx_seq_one_letter_code
_entity_poly.pdbx_strand_id
1 'polypeptide(L)'
;MEGAVAGLVLLAVLVIFAIIVVAKSVALIPQAEAAVIERLGRYSRTVSGQLTLLVPFIDRVRARVDLRERVVSFPPQPVITEDNLTLNIDTVVYFQVTVPQAAVYEISNYIVGVEQLTTTTLRNVVGGMTLEQTLTSRDQINAQLRGVLDEATGRWGLRVARVELRSIDPPPSIQASMEKQMKADREKRAMILTAEGTRQAAIMQAEGQKASQILAAEGAKQAAILSAEADRQSRVLRAQGERAAAYLRAQGQAKAIEKTFAAIKAGRPTPEMLAYQYLQTLPEMARGDANKVWVVPSDFNAALQGFTRLLGKPGEDGVFRFEPSPVDEQPRHAADADDAEVADWFSTETDPTVAQAVAKAEAIANKPVDRPLGAPELRQ
;
A
#
# COMPACT_ATOMS: atom_id res chain seq x y z
N MET A 1 8.50 -53.25 100.99
CA MET A 1 8.95 -52.79 99.66
C MET A 1 8.01 -53.24 98.55
N GLU A 2 7.41 -54.44 98.62
CA GLU A 2 6.50 -54.96 97.59
C GLU A 2 5.24 -54.10 97.34
N GLY A 3 4.63 -53.52 98.37
CA GLY A 3 3.46 -52.64 98.21
C GLY A 3 3.76 -51.31 97.48
N ALA A 4 4.96 -50.76 97.65
CA ALA A 4 5.39 -49.55 96.95
C ALA A 4 5.70 -49.85 95.47
N VAL A 5 6.30 -51.01 95.18
CA VAL A 5 6.54 -51.49 93.82
C VAL A 5 5.21 -51.77 93.11
N ALA A 6 4.25 -52.43 93.77
CA ALA A 6 2.92 -52.68 93.22
C ALA A 6 2.14 -51.38 92.92
N GLY A 7 2.23 -50.39 93.81
CA GLY A 7 1.63 -49.06 93.59
C GLY A 7 2.25 -48.31 92.41
N LEU A 8 3.58 -48.35 92.26
CA LEU A 8 4.28 -47.75 91.12
C LEU A 8 3.93 -48.44 89.80
N VAL A 9 3.81 -49.77 89.79
CA VAL A 9 3.40 -50.54 88.60
C VAL A 9 1.96 -50.18 88.19
N LEU A 10 1.02 -50.10 89.14
CA LEU A 10 -0.37 -49.70 88.84
C LEU A 10 -0.46 -48.28 88.29
N LEU A 11 0.29 -47.33 88.89
CA LEU A 11 0.36 -45.96 88.39
C LEU A 11 0.91 -45.91 86.97
N ALA A 12 1.99 -46.65 86.68
CA ALA A 12 2.57 -46.73 85.35
C ALA A 12 1.57 -47.28 84.32
N VAL A 13 0.81 -48.32 84.66
CA VAL A 13 -0.24 -48.88 83.80
C VAL A 13 -1.36 -47.88 83.53
N LEU A 14 -1.83 -47.15 84.56
CA LEU A 14 -2.85 -46.11 84.41
C LEU A 14 -2.37 -44.96 83.52
N VAL A 15 -1.12 -44.52 83.67
CA VAL A 15 -0.53 -43.47 82.85
C VAL A 15 -0.42 -43.94 81.39
N ILE A 16 0.08 -45.16 81.16
CA ILE A 16 0.15 -45.74 79.80
C ILE A 16 -1.24 -45.86 79.19
N PHE A 17 -2.22 -46.31 79.96
CA PHE A 17 -3.61 -46.40 79.51
C PHE A 17 -4.17 -45.02 79.13
N ALA A 18 -3.96 -44.00 79.96
CA ALA A 18 -4.38 -42.63 79.68
C ALA A 18 -3.72 -42.09 78.40
N ILE A 19 -2.43 -42.33 78.19
CA ILE A 19 -1.70 -41.93 76.97
C ILE A 19 -2.31 -42.62 75.73
N ILE A 20 -2.61 -43.92 75.79
CA ILE A 20 -3.23 -44.66 74.68
C ILE A 20 -4.62 -44.11 74.36
N VAL A 21 -5.42 -43.80 75.38
CA VAL A 21 -6.76 -43.21 75.24
C VAL A 21 -6.67 -41.85 74.55
N VAL A 22 -5.80 -40.96 75.01
CA VAL A 22 -5.62 -39.62 74.41
C VAL A 22 -5.11 -39.73 72.97
N ALA A 23 -4.11 -40.57 72.71
CA ALA A 23 -3.55 -40.76 71.38
C ALA A 23 -4.58 -41.32 70.38
N LYS A 24 -5.46 -42.24 70.81
CA LYS A 24 -6.55 -42.75 69.97
C LYS A 24 -7.75 -41.80 69.87
N SER A 25 -7.86 -40.83 70.76
CA SER A 25 -8.96 -39.86 70.76
C SER A 25 -8.72 -38.72 69.77
N VAL A 26 -7.47 -38.36 69.48
CA VAL A 26 -7.17 -37.22 68.61
C VAL A 26 -6.80 -37.70 67.21
N ALA A 27 -7.61 -37.33 66.22
CA ALA A 27 -7.32 -37.57 64.81
C ALA A 27 -7.22 -36.25 64.04
N LEU A 28 -6.09 -36.06 63.35
CA LEU A 28 -5.89 -34.95 62.43
C LEU A 28 -6.36 -35.34 61.02
N ILE A 29 -7.28 -34.56 60.47
CA ILE A 29 -7.82 -34.75 59.12
C ILE A 29 -7.38 -33.58 58.24
N PRO A 30 -6.67 -33.83 57.13
CA PRO A 30 -6.27 -32.77 56.19
C PRO A 30 -7.48 -32.01 55.62
N GLN A 31 -7.29 -30.76 55.21
CA GLN A 31 -8.38 -29.96 54.61
C GLN A 31 -8.89 -30.52 53.27
N ALA A 32 -8.03 -31.17 52.50
CA ALA A 32 -8.38 -31.79 51.22
C ALA A 32 -9.08 -33.16 51.38
N GLU A 33 -9.22 -33.67 52.60
CA GLU A 33 -9.85 -34.96 52.87
C GLU A 33 -11.04 -34.81 53.81
N ALA A 34 -12.04 -35.66 53.61
CA ALA A 34 -13.12 -35.86 54.55
C ALA A 34 -13.04 -37.26 55.15
N ALA A 35 -13.15 -37.36 56.47
CA ALA A 35 -13.27 -38.64 57.16
C ALA A 35 -14.74 -38.91 57.49
N VAL A 36 -15.23 -40.07 57.07
CA VAL A 36 -16.56 -40.58 57.44
C VAL A 36 -16.41 -41.39 58.72
N ILE A 37 -17.08 -40.97 59.80
CA ILE A 37 -16.97 -41.59 61.12
C ILE A 37 -18.22 -42.43 61.41
N GLU A 38 -17.98 -43.65 61.87
CA GLU A 38 -18.99 -44.57 62.38
C GLU A 38 -18.92 -44.65 63.90
N ARG A 39 -20.08 -44.72 64.54
CA ARG A 39 -20.25 -45.02 65.96
C ARG A 39 -21.00 -46.33 66.10
N LEU A 40 -20.37 -47.37 66.65
CA LEU A 40 -20.96 -48.71 66.79
C LEU A 40 -21.55 -49.24 65.46
N GLY A 41 -20.91 -48.94 64.33
CA GLY A 41 -21.34 -49.38 63.00
C GLY A 41 -22.46 -48.56 62.35
N ARG A 42 -22.94 -47.48 62.98
CA ARG A 42 -23.86 -46.51 62.36
C ARG A 42 -23.11 -45.24 61.97
N TYR A 43 -23.52 -44.62 60.86
CA TYR A 43 -23.03 -43.29 60.50
C TYR A 43 -23.28 -42.29 61.64
N SER A 44 -22.24 -41.54 62.02
CA SER A 44 -22.37 -40.49 63.04
C SER A 44 -22.19 -39.10 62.45
N ARG A 45 -21.05 -38.83 61.79
CA ARG A 45 -20.75 -37.54 61.18
C ARG A 45 -19.62 -37.63 60.15
N THR A 46 -19.56 -36.65 59.28
CA THR A 46 -18.45 -36.41 58.34
C THR A 46 -17.71 -35.16 58.78
N VAL A 47 -16.38 -35.22 58.84
CA VAL A 47 -15.50 -34.12 59.28
C VAL A 47 -14.39 -33.90 58.25
N SER A 48 -14.06 -32.63 57.99
CA SER A 48 -12.97 -32.24 57.08
C SER A 48 -12.16 -31.09 57.69
N GLY A 49 -10.85 -31.10 57.46
CA GLY A 49 -9.98 -29.95 57.75
C GLY A 49 -9.88 -29.49 59.20
N GLN A 50 -10.14 -30.37 60.17
CA GLN A 50 -10.17 -30.04 61.59
C GLN A 50 -9.55 -31.13 62.45
N LEU A 51 -9.00 -30.74 63.61
CA LEU A 51 -8.63 -31.68 64.65
C LEU A 51 -9.90 -32.28 65.24
N THR A 52 -10.12 -33.58 65.03
CA THR A 52 -11.35 -34.25 65.46
C THR A 52 -11.09 -35.10 66.68
N LEU A 53 -11.90 -34.89 67.73
CA LEU A 53 -11.95 -35.75 68.90
C LEU A 53 -12.89 -36.94 68.63
N LEU A 54 -12.32 -38.13 68.59
CA LEU A 54 -12.99 -39.42 68.49
C LEU A 54 -13.15 -40.01 69.89
N VAL A 55 -14.31 -40.61 70.17
CA VAL A 55 -14.45 -41.42 71.39
C VAL A 55 -13.73 -42.75 71.16
N PRO A 56 -12.63 -43.02 71.89
CA PRO A 56 -11.82 -44.21 71.63
C PRO A 56 -12.67 -45.47 71.84
N PHE A 57 -12.41 -46.50 71.04
CA PHE A 57 -13.12 -47.79 71.01
C PHE A 57 -14.56 -47.76 70.44
N ILE A 58 -15.30 -46.65 70.57
CA ILE A 58 -16.68 -46.52 70.07
C ILE A 58 -16.71 -45.94 68.65
N ASP A 59 -15.99 -44.84 68.43
CA ASP A 59 -15.92 -44.16 67.14
C ASP A 59 -14.78 -44.76 66.29
N ARG A 60 -15.05 -45.03 65.02
CA ARG A 60 -14.07 -45.51 64.04
C ARG A 60 -14.16 -44.72 62.75
N VAL A 61 -13.02 -44.40 62.15
CA VAL A 61 -12.99 -43.81 60.81
C VAL A 61 -13.20 -44.92 59.79
N ARG A 62 -14.33 -44.89 59.07
CA ARG A 62 -14.68 -45.90 58.07
C ARG A 62 -13.88 -45.72 56.78
N ALA A 63 -13.82 -44.49 56.29
CA ALA A 63 -13.13 -44.15 55.05
C ALA A 63 -12.65 -42.70 55.09
N ARG A 64 -11.52 -42.44 54.41
CA ARG A 64 -11.04 -41.10 54.09
C ARG A 64 -11.23 -40.88 52.60
N VAL A 65 -11.89 -39.78 52.25
CA VAL A 65 -12.24 -39.45 50.88
C VAL A 65 -11.60 -38.12 50.52
N ASP A 66 -10.86 -38.08 49.42
CA ASP A 66 -10.30 -36.83 48.89
C ASP A 66 -11.42 -36.02 48.25
N LEU A 67 -11.49 -34.75 48.60
CA LEU A 67 -12.48 -33.79 48.11
C LEU A 67 -12.02 -33.08 46.84
N ARG A 68 -10.75 -33.20 46.47
CA ARG A 68 -10.20 -32.57 45.27
C ARG A 68 -10.75 -33.25 44.01
N GLU A 69 -10.72 -32.49 42.93
CA GLU A 69 -11.00 -33.03 41.61
C GLU A 69 -10.01 -34.13 41.25
N ARG A 70 -10.56 -35.25 40.78
CA ARG A 70 -9.82 -36.41 40.32
C ARG A 70 -10.09 -36.64 38.85
N VAL A 71 -9.02 -37.03 38.17
CA VAL A 71 -9.03 -37.37 36.75
C VAL A 71 -8.88 -38.87 36.65
N VAL A 72 -9.85 -39.54 36.04
CA VAL A 72 -9.80 -40.97 35.80
C VAL A 72 -9.98 -41.22 34.30
N SER A 73 -9.02 -41.93 33.70
CA SER A 73 -9.11 -42.42 32.34
C SER A 73 -9.66 -43.85 32.34
N PHE A 74 -10.65 -44.11 31.50
CA PHE A 74 -11.20 -45.44 31.30
C PHE A 74 -10.61 -46.09 30.04
N PRO A 75 -10.44 -47.43 30.02
CA PRO A 75 -9.88 -48.11 28.86
C PRO A 75 -10.80 -48.01 27.63
N PRO A 76 -10.24 -48.12 26.41
CA PRO A 76 -11.01 -48.10 25.18
C PRO A 76 -12.15 -49.11 25.20
N GLN A 77 -13.37 -48.64 24.91
CA GLN A 77 -14.54 -49.51 24.77
C GLN A 77 -15.00 -49.54 23.30
N PRO A 78 -15.31 -50.73 22.76
CA PRO A 78 -15.87 -50.84 21.42
C PRO A 78 -17.34 -50.39 21.43
N VAL A 79 -17.66 -49.42 20.59
CA VAL A 79 -19.00 -48.87 20.40
C VAL A 79 -19.37 -48.92 18.93
N ILE A 80 -20.62 -49.27 18.63
CA ILE A 80 -21.13 -49.33 17.26
C ILE A 80 -21.89 -48.03 16.97
N THR A 81 -21.57 -47.39 15.86
CA THR A 81 -22.23 -46.19 15.34
C THR A 81 -23.51 -46.52 14.58
N GLU A 82 -24.30 -45.51 14.22
CA GLU A 82 -25.50 -45.66 13.38
C GLU A 82 -25.18 -46.34 12.04
N ASP A 83 -24.00 -46.08 11.47
CA ASP A 83 -23.52 -46.68 10.21
C ASP A 83 -23.02 -48.13 10.36
N ASN A 84 -23.25 -48.75 11.53
CA ASN A 84 -22.79 -50.09 11.85
C ASN A 84 -21.25 -50.26 11.79
N LEU A 85 -20.52 -49.19 12.14
CA LEU A 85 -19.06 -49.24 12.28
C LEU A 85 -18.66 -49.29 13.76
N THR A 86 -17.72 -50.17 14.08
CA THR A 86 -17.16 -50.31 15.43
C THR A 86 -16.03 -49.31 15.65
N LEU A 87 -16.18 -48.40 16.61
CA LEU A 87 -15.16 -47.44 17.04
C LEU A 87 -14.65 -47.80 18.43
N ASN A 88 -13.36 -47.62 18.66
CA ASN A 88 -12.79 -47.66 20.01
C ASN A 88 -12.70 -46.24 20.54
N ILE A 89 -13.34 -45.97 21.69
CA ILE A 89 -13.39 -44.63 22.27
C ILE A 89 -12.79 -44.64 23.66
N ASP A 90 -11.77 -43.81 23.84
CA ASP A 90 -11.13 -43.54 25.13
C ASP A 90 -11.76 -42.31 25.75
N THR A 91 -12.10 -42.36 27.03
CA THR A 91 -12.72 -41.23 27.74
C THR A 91 -12.02 -40.95 29.06
N VAL A 92 -11.93 -39.67 29.38
CA VAL A 92 -11.42 -39.16 30.65
C VAL A 92 -12.54 -38.40 31.36
N VAL A 93 -12.78 -38.74 32.63
CA VAL A 93 -13.82 -38.10 33.44
C VAL A 93 -13.17 -37.36 34.60
N TYR A 94 -13.55 -36.09 34.74
CA TYR A 94 -13.15 -35.19 35.80
C TYR A 94 -14.29 -35.07 36.80
N PHE A 95 -14.09 -35.56 38.01
CA PHE A 95 -15.11 -35.51 39.05
C PHE A 95 -14.51 -35.26 40.42
N GLN A 96 -15.32 -34.71 41.32
CA GLN A 96 -14.96 -34.52 42.72
C GLN A 96 -16.06 -35.05 43.64
N VAL A 97 -15.68 -35.49 44.84
CA VAL A 97 -16.64 -35.93 45.84
C VAL A 97 -17.16 -34.72 46.59
N THR A 98 -18.46 -34.43 46.48
CA THR A 98 -19.13 -33.33 47.18
C THR A 98 -19.77 -33.79 48.48
N VAL A 99 -20.31 -35.01 48.51
CA VAL A 99 -20.93 -35.61 49.70
C VAL A 99 -20.22 -36.93 50.04
N PRO A 100 -19.20 -36.91 50.92
CA PRO A 100 -18.38 -38.09 51.23
C PRO A 100 -19.17 -39.24 51.87
N GLN A 101 -20.24 -38.92 52.60
CA GLN A 101 -21.12 -39.94 53.18
C GLN A 101 -21.77 -40.79 52.08
N ALA A 102 -22.38 -40.13 51.08
CA ALA A 102 -23.05 -40.82 49.98
C ALA A 102 -22.06 -41.66 49.17
N ALA A 103 -20.85 -41.15 48.93
CA ALA A 103 -19.81 -41.87 48.19
C ALA A 103 -19.32 -43.16 48.88
N VAL A 104 -19.52 -43.29 50.19
CA VAL A 104 -19.11 -44.47 50.98
C VAL A 104 -20.26 -45.45 51.21
N TYR A 105 -21.50 -44.96 51.30
CA TYR A 105 -22.66 -45.80 51.64
C TYR A 105 -23.59 -46.13 50.47
N GLU A 106 -23.71 -45.26 49.47
CA GLU A 106 -24.65 -45.45 48.35
C GLU A 106 -24.07 -46.35 47.25
N ILE A 107 -22.75 -46.52 47.20
CA ILE A 107 -22.07 -47.36 46.22
C ILE A 107 -20.78 -47.98 46.78
N SER A 108 -20.53 -49.26 46.47
CA SER A 108 -19.34 -49.98 46.93
C SER A 108 -18.04 -49.44 46.32
N ASN A 109 -18.06 -49.13 45.02
CA ASN A 109 -16.93 -48.52 44.32
C ASN A 109 -17.47 -47.56 43.24
N TYR A 110 -17.45 -46.27 43.56
CA TYR A 110 -17.93 -45.24 42.64
C TYR A 110 -17.11 -45.14 41.36
N ILE A 111 -15.81 -45.49 41.36
CA ILE A 111 -14.97 -45.40 40.16
C ILE A 111 -15.48 -46.37 39.09
N VAL A 112 -15.72 -47.62 39.49
CA VAL A 112 -16.28 -48.67 38.61
C VAL A 112 -17.72 -48.30 38.21
N GLY A 113 -18.50 -47.70 39.12
CA GLY A 113 -19.84 -47.21 38.79
C GLY A 113 -19.82 -46.12 37.70
N VAL A 114 -18.93 -45.14 37.82
CA VAL A 114 -18.74 -44.07 36.82
C VAL A 114 -18.25 -44.64 35.50
N GLU A 115 -17.33 -45.61 35.51
CA GLU A 115 -16.86 -46.32 34.30
C GLU A 115 -18.02 -46.98 33.55
N GLN A 116 -18.87 -47.71 34.27
CA GLN A 116 -20.00 -48.41 33.68
C GLN A 116 -21.06 -47.44 33.13
N LEU A 117 -21.37 -46.38 33.88
CA LEU A 117 -22.29 -45.34 33.40
C LEU A 117 -21.73 -44.63 32.16
N THR A 118 -20.43 -44.35 32.15
CA THR A 118 -19.75 -43.72 31.01
C THR A 118 -19.86 -44.62 29.79
N THR A 119 -19.59 -45.92 29.95
CA THR A 119 -19.69 -46.92 28.87
C THR A 119 -21.12 -47.03 28.31
N THR A 120 -22.13 -47.12 29.18
CA THR A 120 -23.54 -47.18 28.75
C THR A 120 -23.96 -45.89 28.05
N THR A 121 -23.57 -44.73 28.58
CA THR A 121 -23.94 -43.44 28.00
C THR A 121 -23.24 -43.20 26.65
N LEU A 122 -21.95 -43.56 26.55
CA LEU A 122 -21.20 -43.55 25.29
C LEU A 122 -21.89 -44.40 24.24
N ARG A 123 -22.29 -45.63 24.58
CA ARG A 123 -23.00 -46.52 23.65
C ARG A 123 -24.32 -45.93 23.16
N ASN A 124 -25.07 -45.27 24.04
CA ASN A 124 -26.34 -44.66 23.69
C ASN A 124 -26.17 -43.42 22.80
N VAL A 125 -25.22 -42.53 23.13
CA VAL A 125 -24.98 -41.30 22.38
C VAL A 125 -24.39 -41.62 21.00
N VAL A 126 -23.32 -42.40 20.95
CA VAL A 126 -22.62 -42.73 19.70
C VAL A 126 -23.44 -43.68 18.82
N GLY A 127 -24.29 -44.53 19.41
CA GLY A 127 -25.18 -45.42 18.67
C GLY A 127 -26.22 -44.68 17.80
N GLY A 128 -26.54 -43.42 18.12
CA GLY A 128 -27.40 -42.56 17.31
C GLY A 128 -26.65 -41.53 16.46
N MET A 129 -25.34 -41.72 16.25
CA MET A 129 -24.50 -40.83 15.46
C MET A 129 -23.75 -41.62 14.37
N THR A 130 -23.52 -40.97 13.23
CA THR A 130 -22.66 -41.51 12.17
C THR A 130 -21.18 -41.41 12.56
N LEU A 131 -20.30 -42.12 11.84
CA LEU A 131 -18.84 -41.99 12.04
C LEU A 131 -18.37 -40.54 11.89
N GLU A 132 -18.84 -39.84 10.86
CA GLU A 132 -18.44 -38.47 10.57
C GLU A 132 -18.90 -37.50 11.67
N GLN A 133 -20.16 -37.63 12.12
CA GLN A 133 -20.69 -36.84 13.23
C GLN A 133 -19.90 -37.11 14.52
N THR A 134 -19.55 -38.36 14.78
CA THR A 134 -18.77 -38.74 15.96
C THR A 134 -17.37 -38.10 15.96
N LEU A 135 -16.73 -37.99 14.79
CA LEU A 135 -15.42 -37.35 14.64
C LEU A 135 -15.47 -35.82 14.71
N THR A 136 -16.53 -35.20 14.20
CA THR A 136 -16.67 -33.74 14.08
C THR A 136 -17.34 -33.09 15.30
N SER A 137 -18.25 -33.79 15.97
CA SER A 137 -19.13 -33.23 17.02
C SER A 137 -18.72 -33.64 18.43
N ARG A 138 -17.40 -33.64 18.72
CA ARG A 138 -16.85 -34.06 20.02
C ARG A 138 -17.41 -33.27 21.20
N ASP A 139 -17.60 -31.97 21.03
CA ASP A 139 -18.11 -31.10 22.10
C ASP A 139 -19.56 -31.41 22.48
N GLN A 140 -20.38 -31.78 21.49
CA GLN A 140 -21.75 -32.21 21.72
C GLN A 140 -21.79 -33.51 22.53
N ILE A 141 -20.92 -34.48 22.19
CA ILE A 141 -20.80 -35.75 22.92
C ILE A 141 -20.34 -35.47 24.36
N ASN A 142 -19.28 -34.67 24.54
CA ASN A 142 -18.77 -34.30 25.86
C ASN A 142 -19.85 -33.65 26.74
N ALA A 143 -20.66 -32.75 26.17
CA ALA A 143 -21.74 -32.07 26.89
C ALA A 143 -22.87 -33.03 27.30
N GLN A 144 -23.29 -33.91 26.40
CA GLN A 144 -24.32 -34.91 26.68
C GLN A 144 -23.86 -35.93 27.73
N LEU A 145 -22.63 -36.46 27.59
CA LEU A 145 -22.03 -37.35 28.58
C LEU A 145 -21.94 -36.69 29.95
N ARG A 146 -21.46 -35.45 30.03
CA ARG A 146 -21.37 -34.71 31.30
C ARG A 146 -22.75 -34.56 31.94
N GLY A 147 -23.79 -34.21 31.17
CA GLY A 147 -25.15 -34.04 31.67
C GLY A 147 -25.70 -35.31 32.31
N VAL A 148 -25.66 -36.43 31.57
CA VAL A 148 -26.17 -37.73 32.06
C VAL A 148 -25.36 -38.25 33.23
N LEU A 149 -24.02 -38.13 33.19
CA LEU A 149 -23.16 -38.59 34.27
C LEU A 149 -23.34 -37.75 35.54
N ASP A 150 -23.42 -36.42 35.46
CA ASP A 150 -23.60 -35.58 36.64
C ASP A 150 -24.95 -35.86 37.33
N GLU A 151 -26.03 -36.02 36.54
CA GLU A 151 -27.35 -36.38 37.06
C GLU A 151 -27.36 -37.74 37.77
N ALA A 152 -26.82 -38.78 37.11
CA ALA A 152 -26.82 -40.14 37.67
C ALA A 152 -25.90 -40.28 38.88
N THR A 153 -24.72 -39.64 38.84
CA THR A 153 -23.69 -39.75 39.88
C THR A 153 -23.94 -38.84 41.09
N GLY A 154 -24.85 -37.87 40.98
CA GLY A 154 -25.27 -37.03 42.11
C GLY A 154 -25.79 -37.82 43.31
N ARG A 155 -26.44 -38.97 43.07
CA ARG A 155 -26.90 -39.89 44.14
C ARG A 155 -25.75 -40.50 44.94
N TRP A 156 -24.57 -40.63 44.34
CA TRP A 156 -23.36 -41.12 44.98
C TRP A 156 -22.55 -40.00 45.64
N GLY A 157 -23.06 -38.76 45.67
CA GLY A 157 -22.35 -37.61 46.22
C GLY A 157 -21.18 -37.15 45.36
N LEU A 158 -21.18 -37.47 44.07
CA LEU A 158 -20.17 -37.06 43.11
C LEU A 158 -20.69 -35.89 42.29
N ARG A 159 -19.78 -35.01 41.87
CA ARG A 159 -20.07 -33.97 40.89
C ARG A 159 -19.12 -34.14 39.72
N VAL A 160 -19.66 -34.26 38.52
CA VAL A 160 -18.87 -34.40 37.29
C VAL A 160 -18.63 -33.01 36.72
N ALA A 161 -17.39 -32.56 36.79
CA ALA A 161 -16.99 -31.25 36.27
C ALA A 161 -16.92 -31.27 34.74
N ARG A 162 -16.31 -32.31 34.17
CA ARG A 162 -16.04 -32.41 32.74
C ARG A 162 -15.88 -33.86 32.30
N VAL A 163 -16.23 -34.11 31.05
CA VAL A 163 -15.95 -35.35 30.33
C VAL A 163 -15.22 -34.99 29.05
N GLU A 164 -14.17 -35.73 28.71
CA GLU A 164 -13.42 -35.57 27.48
C GLU A 164 -13.20 -36.89 26.77
N LEU A 165 -13.54 -36.94 25.49
CA LEU A 165 -13.07 -37.99 24.59
C LEU A 165 -11.57 -37.79 24.30
N ARG A 166 -10.74 -38.76 24.68
CA ARG A 166 -9.29 -38.73 24.45
C ARG A 166 -8.95 -39.12 23.01
N SER A 167 -9.48 -40.23 22.53
CA SER A 167 -9.35 -40.69 21.15
C SER A 167 -10.64 -41.35 20.67
N ILE A 168 -10.82 -41.37 19.36
CA ILE A 168 -11.91 -42.02 18.65
C ILE A 168 -11.25 -42.73 17.48
N ASP A 169 -11.08 -44.04 17.61
CA ASP A 169 -10.26 -44.82 16.70
C ASP A 169 -11.15 -45.75 15.86
N PRO A 170 -11.37 -45.43 14.57
CA PRO A 170 -12.07 -46.31 13.64
C PRO A 170 -11.22 -47.54 13.29
N PRO A 171 -11.81 -48.59 12.68
CA PRO A 171 -11.05 -49.76 12.28
C PRO A 171 -10.08 -49.37 11.13
N PRO A 172 -8.88 -50.00 11.06
CA PRO A 172 -7.83 -49.59 10.12
C PRO A 172 -8.25 -49.56 8.64
N SER A 173 -9.18 -50.43 8.23
CA SER A 173 -9.72 -50.49 6.87
C SER A 173 -10.49 -49.21 6.48
N ILE A 174 -11.25 -48.65 7.42
CA ILE A 174 -12.00 -47.41 7.22
C ILE A 174 -11.06 -46.21 7.28
N GLN A 175 -10.11 -46.21 8.21
CA GLN A 175 -9.10 -45.16 8.30
C GLN A 175 -8.33 -45.01 6.98
N ALA A 176 -7.85 -46.11 6.40
CA ALA A 176 -7.15 -46.10 5.12
C ALA A 176 -8.03 -45.60 3.96
N SER A 177 -9.32 -45.96 3.97
CA SER A 177 -10.28 -45.51 2.96
C SER A 177 -10.57 -44.01 3.07
N MET A 178 -10.74 -43.51 4.30
CA MET A 178 -10.91 -42.09 4.59
C MET A 178 -9.66 -41.28 4.23
N GLU A 179 -8.47 -41.75 4.57
CA GLU A 179 -7.22 -41.08 4.19
C GLU A 179 -7.09 -40.96 2.67
N LYS A 180 -7.42 -42.03 1.94
CA LYS A 180 -7.43 -42.03 0.48
C LYS A 180 -8.47 -41.05 -0.08
N GLN A 181 -9.68 -41.03 0.48
CA GLN A 181 -10.74 -40.10 0.08
C GLN A 181 -10.36 -38.66 0.38
N MET A 182 -9.88 -38.35 1.60
CA MET A 182 -9.46 -37.02 2.00
C MET A 182 -8.28 -36.52 1.17
N LYS A 183 -7.34 -37.39 0.81
CA LYS A 183 -6.25 -37.07 -0.10
C LYS A 183 -6.79 -36.69 -1.48
N ALA A 184 -7.68 -37.51 -2.04
CA ALA A 184 -8.31 -37.23 -3.33
C ALA A 184 -9.11 -35.91 -3.33
N ASP A 185 -9.86 -35.64 -2.25
CA ASP A 185 -10.63 -34.40 -2.09
C ASP A 185 -9.73 -33.17 -1.95
N ARG A 186 -8.63 -33.28 -1.19
CA ARG A 186 -7.62 -32.22 -1.08
C ARG A 186 -6.91 -31.97 -2.40
N GLU A 187 -6.51 -33.03 -3.11
CA GLU A 187 -5.89 -32.93 -4.45
C GLU A 187 -6.86 -32.27 -5.44
N LYS A 188 -8.15 -32.67 -5.45
CA LYS A 188 -9.19 -32.04 -6.27
C LYS A 188 -9.33 -30.55 -5.96
N ARG A 189 -9.43 -30.17 -4.68
CA ARG A 189 -9.52 -28.76 -4.26
C ARG A 189 -8.27 -27.98 -4.65
N ALA A 190 -7.08 -28.55 -4.48
CA ALA A 190 -5.82 -27.93 -4.87
C ALA A 190 -5.73 -27.72 -6.39
N MET A 191 -6.18 -28.69 -7.20
CA MET A 191 -6.25 -28.56 -8.66
C MET A 191 -7.21 -27.44 -9.09
N ILE A 192 -8.41 -27.38 -8.50
CA ILE A 192 -9.39 -26.32 -8.78
C ILE A 192 -8.81 -24.95 -8.44
N LEU A 193 -8.23 -24.80 -7.25
CA LEU A 193 -7.63 -23.53 -6.82
C LEU A 193 -6.46 -23.11 -7.71
N THR A 194 -5.63 -24.06 -8.16
CA THR A 194 -4.53 -23.79 -9.10
C THR A 194 -5.06 -23.37 -10.48
N ALA A 195 -6.11 -24.03 -10.97
CA ALA A 195 -6.75 -23.68 -12.23
C ALA A 195 -7.41 -22.29 -12.16
N GLU A 196 -8.06 -21.95 -11.05
CA GLU A 196 -8.61 -20.62 -10.81
C GLU A 196 -7.52 -19.56 -10.71
N GLY A 197 -6.42 -19.86 -10.00
CA GLY A 197 -5.26 -18.98 -9.89
C GLY A 197 -4.59 -18.69 -11.24
N THR A 198 -4.37 -19.72 -12.06
CA THR A 198 -3.80 -19.56 -13.41
C THR A 198 -4.73 -18.78 -14.34
N ARG A 199 -6.04 -19.04 -14.29
CA ARG A 199 -7.05 -18.26 -15.02
C ARG A 199 -7.02 -16.80 -14.61
N GLN A 200 -7.04 -16.51 -13.31
CA GLN A 200 -7.06 -15.14 -12.80
C GLN A 200 -5.77 -14.39 -13.16
N ALA A 201 -4.61 -15.04 -13.06
CA ALA A 201 -3.33 -14.47 -13.47
C ALA A 201 -3.31 -14.14 -14.97
N ALA A 202 -3.82 -15.04 -15.82
CA ALA A 202 -3.89 -14.81 -17.26
C ALA A 202 -4.79 -13.62 -17.63
N ILE A 203 -5.94 -13.48 -16.94
CA ILE A 203 -6.84 -12.34 -17.11
C ILE A 203 -6.14 -11.03 -16.72
N MET A 204 -5.55 -10.99 -15.52
CA MET A 204 -4.83 -9.80 -15.03
C MET A 204 -3.68 -9.40 -15.95
N GLN A 205 -2.96 -10.37 -16.53
CA GLN A 205 -1.88 -10.08 -17.46
C GLN A 205 -2.39 -9.55 -18.80
N ALA A 206 -3.48 -10.11 -19.34
CA ALA A 206 -4.11 -9.61 -20.57
C ALA A 206 -4.67 -8.18 -20.37
N GLU A 207 -5.29 -7.91 -19.23
CA GLU A 207 -5.76 -6.57 -18.86
C GLU A 207 -4.61 -5.58 -18.72
N GLY A 208 -3.51 -5.97 -18.07
CA GLY A 208 -2.30 -5.18 -17.96
C GLY A 208 -1.67 -4.86 -19.31
N GLN A 209 -1.61 -5.85 -20.23
CA GLN A 209 -1.12 -5.63 -21.60
C GLN A 209 -2.01 -4.66 -22.38
N LYS A 210 -3.34 -4.84 -22.30
CA LYS A 210 -4.31 -3.92 -22.92
C LYS A 210 -4.14 -2.49 -22.39
N ALA A 211 -4.08 -2.33 -21.07
CA ALA A 211 -3.88 -1.02 -20.45
C ALA A 211 -2.55 -0.37 -20.88
N SER A 212 -1.47 -1.16 -20.91
CA SER A 212 -0.16 -0.70 -21.40
C SER A 212 -0.20 -0.22 -22.85
N GLN A 213 -0.87 -0.97 -23.74
CA GLN A 213 -1.02 -0.59 -25.14
C GLN A 213 -1.84 0.69 -25.32
N ILE A 214 -2.91 0.86 -24.54
CA ILE A 214 -3.73 2.08 -24.56
C ILE A 214 -2.90 3.28 -24.10
N LEU A 215 -2.19 3.17 -22.97
CA LEU A 215 -1.34 4.24 -22.45
C LEU A 215 -0.21 4.60 -23.43
N ALA A 216 0.39 3.62 -24.10
CA ALA A 216 1.39 3.86 -25.12
C ALA A 216 0.81 4.60 -26.35
N ALA A 217 -0.38 4.21 -26.81
CA ALA A 217 -1.05 4.87 -27.93
C ALA A 217 -1.48 6.31 -27.57
N GLU A 218 -2.00 6.52 -26.36
CA GLU A 218 -2.35 7.85 -25.84
C GLU A 218 -1.11 8.73 -25.70
N GLY A 219 -0.01 8.19 -25.17
CA GLY A 219 1.28 8.87 -25.07
C GLY A 219 1.83 9.27 -26.45
N ALA A 220 1.76 8.36 -27.43
CA ALA A 220 2.19 8.65 -28.81
C ALA A 220 1.32 9.73 -29.47
N LYS A 221 0.00 9.68 -29.28
CA LYS A 221 -0.93 10.72 -29.75
C LYS A 221 -0.60 12.07 -29.13
N GLN A 222 -0.41 12.12 -27.81
CA GLN A 222 -0.11 13.36 -27.10
C GLN A 222 1.24 13.93 -27.53
N ALA A 223 2.26 13.09 -27.70
CA ALA A 223 3.57 13.49 -28.21
C ALA A 223 3.48 14.06 -29.64
N ALA A 224 2.69 13.44 -30.52
CA ALA A 224 2.49 13.93 -31.88
C ALA A 224 1.78 15.29 -31.92
N ILE A 225 0.77 15.51 -31.06
CA ILE A 225 0.07 16.81 -30.94
C ILE A 225 1.05 17.88 -30.46
N LEU A 226 1.78 17.61 -29.37
CA LEU A 226 2.77 18.55 -28.82
C LEU A 226 3.86 18.89 -29.84
N SER A 227 4.33 17.93 -30.62
CA SER A 227 5.30 18.17 -31.70
C SER A 227 4.71 19.07 -32.80
N ALA A 228 3.48 18.81 -33.23
CA ALA A 228 2.83 19.61 -34.26
C ALA A 228 2.54 21.05 -33.80
N GLU A 229 2.16 21.22 -32.53
CA GLU A 229 2.00 22.54 -31.89
C GLU A 229 3.33 23.29 -31.80
N ALA A 230 4.40 22.62 -31.37
CA ALA A 230 5.74 23.17 -31.33
C ALA A 230 6.21 23.63 -32.73
N ASP A 231 6.00 22.81 -33.76
CA ASP A 231 6.34 23.16 -35.15
C ASP A 231 5.52 24.34 -35.69
N ARG A 232 4.24 24.41 -35.34
CA ARG A 232 3.38 25.55 -35.69
C ARG A 232 3.88 26.82 -35.01
N GLN A 233 4.12 26.76 -33.70
CA GLN A 233 4.60 27.90 -32.92
C GLN A 233 5.96 28.38 -33.42
N SER A 234 6.88 27.45 -33.69
CA SER A 234 8.19 27.74 -34.27
C SER A 234 8.08 28.46 -35.62
N ARG A 235 7.20 28.01 -36.52
CA ARG A 235 6.94 28.67 -37.82
C ARG A 235 6.37 30.06 -37.67
N VAL A 236 5.41 30.27 -36.76
CA VAL A 236 4.82 31.58 -36.50
C VAL A 236 5.87 32.56 -35.96
N LEU A 237 6.69 32.13 -35.00
CA LEU A 237 7.76 32.95 -34.42
C LEU A 237 8.81 33.33 -35.48
N ARG A 238 9.21 32.39 -36.35
CA ARG A 238 10.11 32.70 -37.47
C ARG A 238 9.51 33.72 -38.44
N ALA A 239 8.26 33.53 -38.86
CA ALA A 239 7.58 34.46 -39.76
C ALA A 239 7.40 35.86 -39.16
N GLN A 240 7.13 35.95 -37.85
CA GLN A 240 7.08 37.22 -37.13
C GLN A 240 8.45 37.90 -37.08
N GLY A 241 9.51 37.14 -36.78
CA GLY A 241 10.89 37.62 -36.80
C GLY A 241 11.31 38.13 -38.18
N GLU A 242 11.00 37.40 -39.24
CA GLU A 242 11.28 37.81 -40.63
C GLU A 242 10.53 39.08 -41.02
N ARG A 243 9.24 39.18 -40.66
CA ARG A 243 8.44 40.39 -40.88
C ARG A 243 9.03 41.59 -40.13
N ALA A 244 9.38 41.42 -38.86
CA ALA A 244 9.99 42.48 -38.06
C ALA A 244 11.33 42.93 -38.66
N ALA A 245 12.18 41.98 -39.06
CA ALA A 245 13.45 42.27 -39.72
C ALA A 245 13.27 43.00 -41.06
N ALA A 246 12.31 42.57 -41.89
CA ALA A 246 12.01 43.26 -43.16
C ALA A 246 11.50 44.69 -42.94
N TYR A 247 10.63 44.88 -41.94
CA TYR A 247 10.11 46.19 -41.57
C TYR A 247 11.21 47.13 -41.09
N LEU A 248 12.09 46.67 -40.19
CA LEU A 248 13.24 47.45 -39.72
C LEU A 248 14.21 47.80 -40.85
N ARG A 249 14.49 46.85 -41.77
CA ARG A 249 15.30 47.14 -42.96
C ARG A 249 14.68 48.21 -43.86
N ALA A 250 13.36 48.11 -44.11
CA ALA A 250 12.65 49.10 -44.93
C ALA A 250 12.64 50.49 -44.28
N GLN A 251 12.44 50.57 -42.96
CA GLN A 251 12.57 51.82 -42.21
C GLN A 251 14.00 52.39 -42.29
N GLY A 252 15.02 51.55 -42.10
CA GLY A 252 16.42 51.95 -42.21
C GLY A 252 16.75 52.50 -43.61
N GLN A 253 16.27 51.85 -44.67
CA GLN A 253 16.42 52.33 -46.04
C GLN A 253 15.66 53.64 -46.28
N ALA A 254 14.44 53.77 -45.78
CA ALA A 254 13.66 55.00 -45.90
C ALA A 254 14.38 56.19 -45.22
N LYS A 255 14.84 56.01 -43.98
CA LYS A 255 15.66 57.02 -43.27
C LYS A 255 16.95 57.34 -44.03
N ALA A 256 17.63 56.34 -44.58
CA ALA A 256 18.85 56.57 -45.38
C ALA A 256 18.57 57.38 -46.65
N ILE A 257 17.49 57.08 -47.37
CA ILE A 257 17.08 57.83 -48.57
C ILE A 257 16.66 59.26 -48.20
N GLU A 258 15.93 59.44 -47.11
CA GLU A 258 15.53 60.77 -46.64
C GLU A 258 16.75 61.63 -46.30
N LYS A 259 17.73 61.08 -45.57
CA LYS A 259 18.98 61.78 -45.26
C LYS A 259 19.78 62.13 -46.51
N THR A 260 19.91 61.21 -47.48
CA THR A 260 20.62 61.52 -48.73
C THR A 260 19.89 62.59 -49.54
N PHE A 261 18.57 62.54 -49.61
CA PHE A 261 17.78 63.54 -50.33
C PHE A 261 17.83 64.92 -49.67
N ALA A 262 17.78 64.97 -48.34
CA ALA A 262 17.97 66.19 -47.57
C ALA A 262 19.37 66.79 -47.79
N ALA A 263 20.41 65.96 -47.78
CA ALA A 263 21.78 66.38 -48.08
C ALA A 263 21.94 66.92 -49.52
N ILE A 264 21.35 66.25 -50.52
CA ILE A 264 21.36 66.72 -51.92
C ILE A 264 20.65 68.07 -52.05
N LYS A 265 19.47 68.22 -51.42
CA LYS A 265 18.68 69.47 -51.50
C LYS A 265 19.39 70.64 -50.82
N ALA A 266 20.09 70.40 -49.71
CA ALA A 266 20.92 71.40 -49.05
C ALA A 266 22.10 71.86 -49.93
N GLY A 267 22.66 70.95 -50.73
CA GLY A 267 23.77 71.23 -51.65
C GLY A 267 23.41 72.08 -52.88
N ARG A 268 22.12 72.38 -53.13
CA ARG A 268 21.62 73.18 -54.28
C ARG A 268 22.35 72.85 -55.60
N PRO A 269 22.20 71.62 -56.13
CA PRO A 269 22.95 71.19 -57.30
C PRO A 269 22.62 72.07 -58.51
N THR A 270 23.66 72.53 -59.21
CA THR A 270 23.48 73.26 -60.47
C THR A 270 23.10 72.28 -61.59
N PRO A 271 22.39 72.72 -62.65
CA PRO A 271 21.96 71.85 -63.76
C PRO A 271 23.11 71.06 -64.42
N GLU A 272 24.33 71.62 -64.41
CA GLU A 272 25.54 70.99 -64.94
C GLU A 272 26.00 69.80 -64.09
N MET A 273 25.85 69.87 -62.76
CA MET A 273 26.24 68.78 -61.86
C MET A 273 25.29 67.58 -61.97
N LEU A 274 23.99 67.84 -62.12
CA LEU A 274 22.99 66.79 -62.38
C LEU A 274 23.23 66.10 -63.73
N ALA A 275 23.58 66.88 -64.77
CA ALA A 275 23.94 66.33 -66.08
C ALA A 275 25.22 65.48 -66.01
N TYR A 276 26.22 65.90 -65.22
CA TYR A 276 27.44 65.14 -64.99
C TYR A 276 27.18 63.85 -64.19
N GLN A 277 26.39 63.90 -63.11
CA GLN A 277 25.99 62.72 -62.35
C GLN A 277 25.19 61.74 -63.24
N TYR A 278 24.29 62.25 -64.08
CA TYR A 278 23.58 61.43 -65.06
C TYR A 278 24.56 60.71 -65.99
N LEU A 279 25.56 61.41 -66.54
CA LEU A 279 26.64 60.82 -67.34
C LEU A 279 27.49 59.79 -66.58
N GLN A 280 27.73 59.97 -65.26
CA GLN A 280 28.43 58.99 -64.43
C GLN A 280 27.59 57.75 -64.09
N THR A 281 26.26 57.88 -63.99
CA THR A 281 25.36 56.73 -63.78
C THR A 281 25.17 55.89 -65.05
N LEU A 282 25.47 56.44 -66.24
CA LEU A 282 25.40 55.69 -67.51
C LEU A 282 26.27 54.41 -67.50
N PRO A 283 27.56 54.45 -67.08
CA PRO A 283 28.36 53.25 -66.87
C PRO A 283 27.75 52.23 -65.88
N GLU A 284 27.12 52.67 -64.80
CA GLU A 284 26.51 51.76 -63.82
C GLU A 284 25.27 51.06 -64.38
N MET A 285 24.46 51.77 -65.17
CA MET A 285 23.34 51.18 -65.91
C MET A 285 23.79 50.19 -67.00
N ALA A 286 25.01 50.35 -67.55
CA ALA A 286 25.56 49.45 -68.55
C ALA A 286 26.22 48.18 -67.97
N ARG A 287 26.49 48.12 -66.65
CA ARG A 287 27.15 46.98 -65.99
C ARG A 287 26.20 45.87 -65.52
N GLY A 288 24.88 46.07 -65.60
CA GLY A 288 23.92 45.02 -65.25
C GLY A 288 23.79 43.99 -66.36
N ASP A 289 23.99 42.70 -66.04
CA ASP A 289 23.99 41.55 -66.97
C ASP A 289 22.71 41.39 -67.84
N ALA A 290 21.66 42.21 -67.63
CA ALA A 290 20.37 42.14 -68.30
C ALA A 290 20.11 43.21 -69.39
N ASN A 291 21.01 44.18 -69.63
CA ASN A 291 20.73 45.30 -70.56
C ASN A 291 21.23 45.04 -72.00
N LYS A 292 20.38 44.44 -72.86
CA LYS A 292 20.64 44.24 -74.30
C LYS A 292 20.03 45.30 -75.23
N VAL A 293 19.25 46.25 -74.72
CA VAL A 293 18.55 47.26 -75.53
C VAL A 293 18.91 48.65 -75.04
N TRP A 294 19.65 49.39 -75.87
CA TRP A 294 19.98 50.79 -75.65
C TRP A 294 18.85 51.66 -76.20
N VAL A 295 18.01 52.20 -75.32
CA VAL A 295 16.97 53.16 -75.69
C VAL A 295 17.49 54.55 -75.35
N VAL A 296 17.83 55.34 -76.38
CA VAL A 296 18.05 56.77 -76.21
C VAL A 296 16.68 57.44 -76.17
N PRO A 297 16.28 58.09 -75.07
CA PRO A 297 15.01 58.81 -75.01
C PRO A 297 14.94 59.85 -76.12
N SER A 298 13.79 59.96 -76.80
CA SER A 298 13.57 60.89 -77.92
C SER A 298 13.81 62.35 -77.56
N ASP A 299 13.75 62.69 -76.28
CA ASP A 299 14.02 64.03 -75.74
C ASP A 299 15.52 64.32 -75.55
N PHE A 300 16.43 63.37 -75.82
CA PHE A 300 17.88 63.61 -75.73
C PHE A 300 18.31 64.74 -76.66
N ASN A 301 17.78 64.78 -77.88
CA ASN A 301 18.03 65.89 -78.82
C ASN A 301 17.42 67.21 -78.32
N ALA A 302 16.29 67.17 -77.62
CA ALA A 302 15.64 68.37 -77.09
C ALA A 302 16.41 68.93 -75.88
N ALA A 303 16.89 68.05 -74.99
CA ALA A 303 17.77 68.40 -73.88
C ALA A 303 19.11 68.96 -74.39
N LEU A 304 19.69 68.37 -75.44
CA LEU A 304 20.92 68.86 -76.06
C LEU A 304 20.71 70.19 -76.80
N GLN A 305 19.55 70.42 -77.43
CA GLN A 305 19.21 71.72 -78.02
C GLN A 305 18.92 72.79 -76.96
N GLY A 306 18.33 72.42 -75.82
CA GLY A 306 18.19 73.31 -74.66
C GLY A 306 19.57 73.71 -74.11
N PHE A 307 20.48 72.74 -74.02
CA PHE A 307 21.88 72.94 -73.65
C PHE A 307 22.61 73.90 -74.61
N THR A 308 22.45 73.77 -75.93
CA THR A 308 23.11 74.68 -76.89
C THR A 308 22.52 76.09 -76.88
N ARG A 309 21.21 76.25 -76.65
CA ARG A 309 20.56 77.58 -76.53
C ARG A 309 20.92 78.30 -75.23
N LEU A 310 21.21 77.58 -74.16
CA LEU A 310 21.67 78.16 -72.89
C LEU A 310 23.11 78.71 -73.01
N LEU A 311 23.87 78.25 -74.00
CA LEU A 311 25.29 78.58 -74.18
C LEU A 311 25.56 79.75 -75.17
N GLY A 312 24.55 80.39 -75.79
CA GLY A 312 24.83 81.58 -76.62
C GLY A 312 23.62 82.29 -77.25
N LYS A 313 23.53 83.61 -77.06
CA LYS A 313 22.68 84.54 -77.84
C LYS A 313 23.52 85.19 -78.96
N PRO A 314 22.97 85.41 -80.18
CA PRO A 314 23.71 86.04 -81.27
C PRO A 314 23.86 87.56 -81.05
N GLY A 315 25.09 88.07 -81.13
CA GLY A 315 25.37 89.51 -81.29
C GLY A 315 25.43 89.90 -82.78
N GLU A 316 25.20 91.17 -83.11
CA GLU A 316 25.00 91.66 -84.49
C GLU A 316 26.17 91.43 -85.48
N ASP A 317 27.34 91.01 -85.03
CA ASP A 317 28.51 90.70 -85.88
C ASP A 317 28.75 89.18 -86.09
N GLY A 318 27.81 88.31 -85.73
CA GLY A 318 27.85 86.89 -86.11
C GLY A 318 28.90 86.01 -85.41
N VAL A 319 29.53 86.49 -84.33
CA VAL A 319 30.47 85.70 -83.51
C VAL A 319 29.90 85.47 -82.11
N PHE A 320 29.72 84.20 -81.72
CA PHE A 320 29.24 83.80 -80.39
C PHE A 320 30.35 83.92 -79.34
N ARG A 321 30.08 84.61 -78.23
CA ARG A 321 30.97 84.67 -77.06
C ARG A 321 30.19 84.25 -75.81
N PHE A 322 30.86 83.46 -74.98
CA PHE A 322 30.33 82.92 -73.74
C PHE A 322 30.62 83.88 -72.58
N GLU A 323 29.59 84.24 -71.82
CA GLU A 323 29.71 84.90 -70.53
C GLU A 323 29.22 83.96 -69.42
N PRO A 324 30.08 83.49 -68.51
CA PRO A 324 29.64 82.75 -67.34
C PRO A 324 28.89 83.67 -66.35
N SER A 325 27.76 83.19 -65.82
CA SER A 325 27.05 83.88 -64.73
C SER A 325 27.86 83.86 -63.43
N PRO A 326 27.79 84.92 -62.60
CA PRO A 326 28.55 85.01 -61.36
C PRO A 326 28.07 84.00 -60.31
N VAL A 327 29.03 83.48 -59.56
CA VAL A 327 28.85 82.52 -58.46
C VAL A 327 28.61 83.30 -57.17
N ASP A 328 27.45 83.10 -56.54
CA ASP A 328 27.23 83.58 -55.16
C ASP A 328 27.89 82.64 -54.15
N GLU A 329 28.75 83.21 -53.30
CA GLU A 329 29.45 82.53 -52.21
C GLU A 329 28.50 82.25 -51.02
N GLN A 330 28.08 80.97 -50.89
CA GLN A 330 27.54 80.31 -49.68
C GLN A 330 26.20 80.87 -49.11
N PRO A 331 25.34 80.12 -48.33
CA PRO A 331 25.78 79.26 -47.20
C PRO A 331 24.85 78.10 -46.70
N ARG A 332 25.37 77.42 -45.65
CA ARG A 332 24.75 76.71 -44.49
C ARG A 332 24.69 75.17 -44.50
N HIS A 333 25.64 74.57 -43.76
CA HIS A 333 25.51 73.24 -43.17
C HIS A 333 24.48 73.26 -42.04
N ALA A 334 23.53 72.32 -42.06
CA ALA A 334 22.61 72.02 -40.96
C ALA A 334 22.93 70.60 -40.46
N ALA A 335 24.06 70.44 -39.76
CA ALA A 335 24.56 69.13 -39.32
C ALA A 335 24.21 68.77 -37.87
N ASP A 336 23.66 69.69 -37.06
CA ASP A 336 23.74 69.52 -35.60
C ASP A 336 22.48 68.91 -34.92
N ALA A 337 21.44 68.52 -35.68
CA ALA A 337 20.17 68.06 -35.07
C ALA A 337 20.02 66.53 -34.93
N ASP A 338 20.91 65.74 -35.54
CA ASP A 338 20.60 64.34 -35.90
C ASP A 338 21.42 63.26 -35.16
N ASP A 339 22.37 63.64 -34.30
CA ASP A 339 23.30 62.69 -33.66
C ASP A 339 22.68 61.90 -32.49
N ALA A 340 21.64 62.42 -31.84
CA ALA A 340 21.05 61.78 -30.66
C ALA A 340 20.20 60.53 -31.00
N GLU A 341 19.54 60.51 -32.16
CA GLU A 341 18.66 59.39 -32.57
C GLU A 341 19.46 58.18 -33.11
N VAL A 342 20.69 58.42 -33.57
CA VAL A 342 21.59 57.38 -34.13
C VAL A 342 22.33 56.63 -33.02
N ALA A 343 22.57 57.26 -31.87
CA ALA A 343 23.28 56.64 -30.74
C ALA A 343 22.56 55.39 -30.18
N ASP A 344 21.22 55.41 -30.17
CA ASP A 344 20.41 54.34 -29.59
C ASP A 344 20.44 53.04 -30.43
N TRP A 345 20.69 53.16 -31.74
CA TRP A 345 20.79 52.02 -32.68
C TRP A 345 22.04 51.16 -32.47
N PHE A 346 23.06 51.68 -31.78
CA PHE A 346 24.32 50.98 -31.52
C PHE A 346 24.46 50.54 -30.06
N SER A 347 23.41 50.65 -29.25
CA SER A 347 23.43 50.14 -27.88
C SER A 347 23.31 48.61 -27.86
N THR A 348 24.19 47.95 -27.10
CA THR A 348 24.24 46.47 -26.96
C THR A 348 23.56 46.00 -25.66
N GLU A 349 22.76 46.84 -25.03
CA GLU A 349 22.12 46.51 -23.75
C GLU A 349 20.95 45.55 -23.97
N THR A 350 20.91 44.46 -23.20
CA THR A 350 19.84 43.47 -23.27
C THR A 350 18.58 43.99 -22.60
N ASP A 351 17.44 43.83 -23.29
CA ASP A 351 16.14 44.23 -22.76
C ASP A 351 15.83 43.52 -21.42
N PRO A 352 15.62 44.27 -20.33
CA PRO A 352 15.44 43.72 -18.98
C PRO A 352 14.20 42.80 -18.85
N THR A 353 13.23 42.92 -19.76
CA THR A 353 12.04 42.07 -19.76
C THR A 353 12.34 40.64 -20.22
N VAL A 354 13.26 40.48 -21.18
CA VAL A 354 13.70 39.17 -21.69
C VAL A 354 14.50 38.42 -20.62
N ALA A 355 15.36 39.12 -19.88
CA ALA A 355 16.13 38.53 -18.78
C ALA A 355 15.21 37.97 -17.67
N GLN A 356 14.13 38.67 -17.31
CA GLN A 356 13.17 38.19 -16.32
C GLN A 356 12.34 36.99 -16.79
N ALA A 357 12.03 36.91 -18.09
CA ALA A 357 11.28 35.78 -18.66
C ALA A 357 12.09 34.48 -18.63
N VAL A 358 13.39 34.55 -18.94
CA VAL A 358 14.31 33.40 -18.89
C VAL A 358 14.46 32.88 -17.46
N ALA A 359 14.65 33.77 -16.48
CA ALA A 359 14.78 33.39 -15.07
C ALA A 359 13.54 32.65 -14.53
N LYS A 360 12.33 33.03 -14.98
CA LYS A 360 11.08 32.34 -14.60
C LYS A 360 10.96 30.95 -15.23
N ALA A 361 11.41 30.77 -16.47
CA ALA A 361 11.38 29.48 -17.14
C ALA A 361 12.33 28.46 -16.48
N GLU A 362 13.53 28.90 -16.10
CA GLU A 362 14.51 28.05 -15.38
C GLU A 362 14.00 27.60 -14.00
N ALA A 363 13.29 28.47 -13.28
CA ALA A 363 12.72 28.13 -11.98
C ALA A 363 11.63 27.04 -12.04
N ILE A 364 10.93 26.91 -13.18
CA ILE A 364 9.90 25.88 -13.39
C ILE A 364 10.55 24.55 -13.76
N ALA A 365 11.60 24.56 -14.59
CA ALA A 365 12.32 23.35 -14.98
C ALA A 365 13.05 22.68 -13.81
N ASN A 366 13.49 23.46 -12.82
CA ASN A 366 14.23 22.97 -11.65
C ASN A 366 13.36 22.46 -10.49
N LYS A 367 12.02 22.33 -10.66
CA LYS A 367 11.18 21.71 -9.64
C LYS A 367 11.28 20.18 -9.70
N PRO A 368 11.72 19.49 -8.63
CA PRO A 368 11.71 18.03 -8.59
C PRO A 368 10.27 17.52 -8.56
N VAL A 369 10.00 16.48 -9.37
CA VAL A 369 8.69 15.84 -9.48
C VAL A 369 8.49 14.87 -8.31
N ASP A 370 7.35 14.97 -7.62
CA ASP A 370 7.00 14.07 -6.50
C ASP A 370 6.92 12.61 -6.97
N ARG A 371 7.54 11.72 -6.18
CA ARG A 371 7.54 10.26 -6.44
C ARG A 371 6.10 9.72 -6.50
N PRO A 372 5.79 8.76 -7.38
CA PRO A 372 4.49 8.11 -7.38
C PRO A 372 4.30 7.31 -6.08
N LEU A 373 3.15 7.52 -5.44
CA LEU A 373 2.62 6.70 -4.35
C LEU A 373 2.53 5.23 -4.79
N GLY A 374 3.39 4.35 -4.26
CA GLY A 374 3.28 2.91 -4.53
C GLY A 374 4.50 2.02 -4.28
N ALA A 375 5.41 2.34 -3.35
CA ALA A 375 6.45 1.40 -2.93
C ALA A 375 6.09 0.80 -1.56
N PRO A 376 6.08 -0.54 -1.39
CA PRO A 376 5.81 -1.16 -0.10
C PRO A 376 6.99 -0.94 0.86
N GLU A 377 6.70 -0.52 2.09
CA GLU A 377 7.68 -0.45 3.17
C GLU A 377 8.19 -1.86 3.49
N LEU A 378 9.46 -2.12 3.18
CA LEU A 378 10.20 -3.26 3.71
C LEU A 378 10.47 -3.00 5.19
N ARG A 379 9.69 -3.64 6.08
CA ARG A 379 10.04 -3.75 7.51
C ARG A 379 11.17 -4.77 7.66
N GLN A 380 12.28 -4.32 8.25
CA GLN A 380 13.26 -5.17 8.92
C GLN A 380 12.73 -5.63 10.28
#